data_AF-A0A139GUH0-F1
#
_entry.id   AF-A0A139GUH0-F1
#
_cell.length_a   1.000
_cell.length_b   1.000
_cell.length_c   1.000
_cell.angle_alpha   90.00
_cell.angle_beta   90.00
_cell.angle_gamma   90.00
#
_symmetry.space_group_name_H-M   'P 1'
#
loop_
_entity.id
_entity.type
_entity.pdbx_description
1 polymer ?
#
loop_
_entity_poly.entity_id
_entity_poly.type
_entity_poly.pdbx_seq_one_letter_code
_entity_poly.pdbx_strand_id
1 'polypeptide(L)'
;MSASASASASASASGSAAASASATANVSVLEEDMYFSRIEAQMAECQDDEARIATLEQHISKVVRPQMQASLNLHAFARYYQTNFPERYEVFYNRFPWARELSIQLDGVSKQLAEQQKVVDRIRQIWPEWDWKLRGVRHDWTPPFFGTRVLEALRWIASREQDYAGVMTRLVEIGRVRLRNRQNAFGKPKDPFLVHTDLKVLVDEMKEAERTPSPTPVNRRGPPRPRILRDARDAYIRLHQNQHRRSSSRSASIEQGRGGEEEILQDTLDPVSPPPAPAAVPAAAPAAELSPAPAPARRRRRSAQQQDCAPRLRKLATRFLRELRRQAEREDAAILAERDVDALAALFQQRRRTETALRDQQQLVDNLPDHWQ
;
A
#
# COMPACT_ATOMS: atom_id res chain seq x y z
N MET A 1 63.85 -36.93 21.21
CA MET A 1 63.83 -35.85 22.21
C MET A 1 62.65 -34.96 21.84
N SER A 2 61.48 -35.19 22.43
CA SER A 2 60.94 -34.47 23.61
C SER A 2 60.60 -33.01 23.23
N ALA A 3 59.42 -32.42 23.42
CA ALA A 3 58.14 -32.83 23.97
C ALA A 3 57.09 -31.75 23.59
N SER A 4 55.80 -32.13 23.65
CA SER A 4 54.57 -31.44 24.13
C SER A 4 54.56 -29.90 24.30
N ALA A 5 53.46 -29.12 24.15
CA ALA A 5 52.03 -29.38 24.28
C ALA A 5 51.17 -28.25 23.65
N SER A 6 49.96 -28.64 23.21
CA SER A 6 48.62 -28.03 23.31
C SER A 6 48.41 -26.55 23.69
N ALA A 7 47.57 -25.86 22.90
CA ALA A 7 46.35 -25.19 23.40
C ALA A 7 45.35 -24.90 22.26
N SER A 8 44.14 -25.42 22.41
CA SER A 8 42.96 -25.17 21.59
C SER A 8 42.30 -23.85 21.95
N ALA A 9 41.74 -23.13 20.97
CA ALA A 9 40.52 -22.35 21.15
C ALA A 9 39.88 -22.03 19.80
N SER A 10 38.77 -22.72 19.52
CA SER A 10 37.83 -22.43 18.46
C SER A 10 37.14 -21.09 18.72
N ALA A 11 37.11 -20.20 17.74
CA ALA A 11 36.23 -19.04 17.73
C ALA A 11 35.34 -19.10 16.49
N SER A 12 34.22 -19.80 16.64
CA SER A 12 33.03 -19.67 15.81
C SER A 12 32.17 -18.56 16.40
N ALA A 13 31.91 -17.50 15.63
CA ALA A 13 30.74 -16.63 15.75
C ALA A 13 30.70 -15.76 14.48
N SER A 14 29.85 -16.07 13.50
CA SER A 14 28.47 -15.56 13.44
C SER A 14 28.40 -14.05 13.66
N GLY A 15 28.64 -13.32 12.57
CA GLY A 15 28.31 -11.91 12.42
C GLY A 15 27.29 -11.73 11.29
N SER A 16 26.15 -12.43 11.38
CA SER A 16 24.97 -12.15 10.57
C SER A 16 24.38 -10.82 11.01
N ALA A 17 24.82 -9.72 10.42
CA ALA A 17 24.18 -8.41 10.51
C ALA A 17 24.62 -7.50 9.34
N ALA A 18 24.27 -7.89 8.11
CA ALA A 18 24.27 -6.97 6.96
C ALA A 18 22.90 -6.93 6.25
N ALA A 19 21.82 -7.34 6.93
CA ALA A 19 20.45 -7.20 6.47
C ALA A 19 19.72 -6.11 7.26
N SER A 20 20.25 -4.90 7.22
CA SER A 20 19.52 -3.66 7.55
C SER A 20 20.17 -2.49 6.82
N ALA A 21 20.62 -2.72 5.59
CA ALA A 21 20.71 -1.64 4.63
C ALA A 21 19.27 -1.25 4.33
N SER A 22 18.89 -0.06 4.81
CA SER A 22 17.69 0.67 4.44
C SER A 22 17.22 0.30 3.04
N ALA A 23 16.19 -0.56 2.97
CA ALA A 23 15.35 -0.66 1.79
C ALA A 23 14.64 0.70 1.68
N THR A 24 15.33 1.69 1.12
CA THR A 24 14.66 2.80 0.48
C THR A 24 13.86 2.15 -0.64
N ALA A 25 12.63 1.75 -0.35
CA ALA A 25 11.70 1.26 -1.33
C ALA A 25 11.70 2.30 -2.46
N ASN A 26 12.32 1.92 -3.57
CA ASN A 26 12.23 2.70 -4.78
C ASN A 26 10.76 2.69 -5.14
N VAL A 27 10.19 3.87 -5.28
CA VAL A 27 8.77 4.01 -5.61
C VAL A 27 8.60 3.40 -6.99
N SER A 28 7.78 2.35 -7.09
CA SER A 28 7.43 1.76 -8.37
C SER A 28 6.67 2.82 -9.17
N VAL A 29 7.26 3.33 -10.25
CA VAL A 29 6.58 4.36 -11.04
C VAL A 29 5.39 3.75 -11.76
N LEU A 30 5.56 2.54 -12.29
CA LEU A 30 4.52 1.77 -12.96
C LEU A 30 3.89 0.75 -12.00
N GLU A 31 2.62 0.42 -12.27
CA GLU A 31 1.87 -0.55 -11.47
C GLU A 31 2.46 -1.97 -11.60
N GLU A 32 2.95 -2.34 -12.79
CA GLU A 32 3.59 -3.64 -13.00
C GLU A 32 4.87 -3.79 -12.18
N ASP A 33 5.71 -2.74 -12.05
CA ASP A 33 6.93 -2.80 -11.24
C ASP A 33 6.61 -3.06 -9.75
N MET A 34 5.46 -2.59 -9.27
CA MET A 34 4.98 -2.87 -7.90
C MET A 34 4.59 -4.34 -7.76
N TYR A 35 3.90 -4.91 -8.75
CA TYR A 35 3.59 -6.33 -8.77
C TYR A 35 4.87 -7.18 -8.89
N PHE A 36 5.80 -6.79 -9.75
CA PHE A 36 7.08 -7.47 -9.94
C PHE A 36 7.88 -7.50 -8.63
N SER A 37 8.01 -6.36 -7.95
CA SER A 37 8.71 -6.26 -6.65
C SER A 37 8.05 -7.14 -5.58
N ARG A 38 6.70 -7.22 -5.57
CA ARG A 38 5.97 -8.09 -4.66
C ARG A 38 6.22 -9.57 -4.96
N ILE A 39 6.24 -9.95 -6.24
CA ILE A 39 6.53 -11.33 -6.65
C ILE A 39 7.96 -11.69 -6.29
N GLU A 40 8.92 -10.80 -6.53
CA GLU A 40 10.32 -11.00 -6.16
C GLU A 40 10.47 -11.24 -4.65
N ALA A 41 9.81 -10.43 -3.81
CA ALA A 41 9.76 -10.66 -2.37
C ALA A 41 9.12 -12.02 -2.00
N GLN A 42 8.00 -12.36 -2.64
CA GLN A 42 7.31 -13.64 -2.42
C GLN A 42 8.18 -14.84 -2.83
N MET A 43 8.89 -14.75 -3.95
CA MET A 43 9.76 -15.82 -4.44
C MET A 43 11.03 -15.95 -3.59
N ALA A 44 11.52 -14.85 -3.01
CA ALA A 44 12.64 -14.87 -2.08
C ALA A 44 12.34 -15.66 -0.80
N GLU A 45 11.07 -15.76 -0.37
CA GLU A 45 10.65 -16.58 0.78
C GLU A 45 10.72 -18.09 0.49
N CYS A 46 10.61 -18.50 -0.78
CA CYS A 46 10.81 -19.90 -1.17
C CYS A 46 12.31 -20.22 -1.18
N GLN A 47 12.72 -21.29 -0.48
CA GLN A 47 14.14 -21.70 -0.42
C GLN A 47 14.59 -22.48 -1.67
N ASP A 48 13.68 -23.25 -2.29
CA ASP A 48 13.99 -24.13 -3.41
C ASP A 48 13.56 -23.55 -4.76
N ASP A 49 14.46 -23.61 -5.74
CA ASP A 49 14.17 -23.14 -7.10
C ASP A 49 13.08 -23.95 -7.80
N GLU A 50 13.01 -25.26 -7.56
CA GLU A 50 11.93 -26.10 -8.10
C GLU A 50 10.57 -25.73 -7.49
N ALA A 51 10.52 -25.34 -6.22
CA ALA A 51 9.28 -24.85 -5.59
C ALA A 51 8.86 -23.48 -6.15
N ARG A 52 9.83 -22.59 -6.40
CA ARG A 52 9.58 -21.30 -7.08
C ARG A 52 9.01 -21.53 -8.48
N ILE A 53 9.67 -22.36 -9.28
CA ILE A 53 9.24 -22.70 -10.65
C ILE A 53 7.82 -23.29 -10.63
N ALA A 54 7.54 -24.28 -9.78
CA ALA A 54 6.21 -24.88 -9.66
C ALA A 54 5.13 -23.84 -9.29
N THR A 55 5.46 -22.88 -8.42
CA THR A 55 4.56 -21.79 -8.03
C THR A 55 4.29 -20.84 -9.21
N LEU A 56 5.32 -20.48 -9.97
CA LEU A 56 5.22 -19.62 -11.16
C LEU A 56 4.34 -20.27 -12.23
N GLU A 57 4.61 -21.54 -12.57
CA GLU A 57 3.84 -22.30 -13.56
C GLU A 57 2.38 -22.45 -13.15
N GLN A 58 2.12 -22.71 -11.86
CA GLN A 58 0.77 -22.81 -11.34
C GLN A 58 0.03 -21.47 -11.42
N HIS A 59 0.68 -20.36 -11.08
CA HIS A 59 0.08 -19.03 -11.16
C HIS A 59 -0.23 -18.63 -12.59
N ILE A 60 0.72 -18.78 -13.51
CA ILE A 60 0.50 -18.49 -14.93
C ILE A 60 -0.65 -19.34 -15.47
N SER A 61 -0.67 -20.64 -15.18
CA SER A 61 -1.73 -21.55 -15.64
C SER A 61 -3.12 -21.20 -15.11
N LYS A 62 -3.24 -20.70 -13.88
CA LYS A 62 -4.51 -20.31 -13.26
C LYS A 62 -5.07 -18.99 -13.80
N VAL A 63 -4.19 -18.05 -14.16
CA VAL A 63 -4.52 -16.62 -14.32
C VAL A 63 -4.82 -16.22 -15.77
N VAL A 64 -4.58 -17.08 -16.77
CA VAL A 64 -4.84 -16.81 -18.21
C VAL A 64 -6.30 -16.48 -18.56
N ARG A 65 -7.23 -16.47 -17.59
CA ARG A 65 -8.60 -15.96 -17.77
C ARG A 65 -8.63 -14.43 -17.88
N PRO A 66 -9.52 -13.86 -18.72
CA PRO A 66 -9.47 -12.46 -19.11
C PRO A 66 -10.00 -11.52 -18.01
N GLN A 67 -9.10 -10.97 -17.18
CA GLN A 67 -9.36 -9.83 -16.30
C GLN A 67 -8.15 -8.88 -16.30
N MET A 68 -8.32 -7.56 -16.41
CA MET A 68 -7.19 -6.62 -16.58
C MET A 68 -6.19 -6.58 -15.39
N GLN A 69 -6.66 -6.62 -14.14
CA GLN A 69 -5.75 -6.70 -13.00
C GLN A 69 -5.00 -8.04 -12.97
N ALA A 70 -5.64 -9.09 -13.51
CA ALA A 70 -4.99 -10.37 -13.69
C ALA A 70 -3.91 -10.30 -14.78
N SER A 71 -4.07 -9.48 -15.83
CA SER A 71 -3.07 -9.38 -16.90
C SER A 71 -1.78 -8.66 -16.49
N LEU A 72 -1.84 -7.60 -15.66
CA LEU A 72 -0.62 -6.96 -15.12
C LEU A 72 0.15 -7.89 -14.19
N ASN A 73 -0.57 -8.57 -13.29
CA ASN A 73 0.04 -9.53 -12.38
C ASN A 73 0.63 -10.73 -13.14
N LEU A 74 -0.10 -11.25 -14.14
CA LEU A 74 0.37 -12.31 -15.03
C LEU A 74 1.64 -11.89 -15.79
N HIS A 75 1.69 -10.65 -16.27
CA HIS A 75 2.87 -10.10 -16.93
C HIS A 75 4.06 -10.05 -15.99
N ALA A 76 3.88 -9.56 -14.76
CA ALA A 76 4.93 -9.54 -13.75
C ALA A 76 5.44 -10.96 -13.39
N PHE A 77 4.54 -11.95 -13.26
CA PHE A 77 4.92 -13.35 -13.06
C PHE A 77 5.71 -13.93 -14.25
N ALA A 78 5.24 -13.68 -15.46
CA ALA A 78 5.92 -14.15 -16.67
C ALA A 78 7.30 -13.49 -16.83
N ARG A 79 7.40 -12.17 -16.59
CA ARG A 79 8.66 -11.41 -16.59
C ARG A 79 9.63 -11.97 -15.55
N TYR A 80 9.17 -12.24 -14.33
CA TYR A 80 10.01 -12.85 -13.29
C TYR A 80 10.50 -14.23 -13.70
N TYR A 81 9.62 -15.08 -14.25
CA TYR A 81 9.99 -16.43 -14.68
C TYR A 81 11.01 -16.38 -15.84
N GLN A 82 10.78 -15.54 -16.84
CA GLN A 82 11.70 -15.32 -17.96
C GLN A 82 13.08 -14.81 -17.50
N THR A 83 13.11 -13.91 -16.52
CA THR A 83 14.36 -13.27 -16.06
C THR A 83 15.21 -14.23 -15.23
N ASN A 84 14.59 -15.04 -14.37
CA ASN A 84 15.32 -15.88 -13.41
C ASN A 84 15.51 -17.33 -13.88
N PHE A 85 14.60 -17.87 -14.71
CA PHE A 85 14.65 -19.27 -15.17
C PHE A 85 14.32 -19.38 -16.67
N PRO A 86 15.13 -18.78 -17.56
CA PRO A 86 14.82 -18.66 -18.99
C PRO A 86 14.62 -20.01 -19.69
N GLU A 87 15.51 -20.98 -19.45
CA GLU A 87 15.42 -22.31 -20.09
C GLU A 87 14.14 -23.06 -19.70
N ARG A 88 13.75 -22.97 -18.43
CA ARG A 88 12.52 -23.60 -17.92
C ARG A 88 11.28 -22.90 -18.44
N TYR A 89 11.32 -21.58 -18.52
CA TYR A 89 10.25 -20.80 -19.12
C TYR A 89 10.00 -21.19 -20.57
N GLU A 90 11.04 -21.38 -21.39
CA GLU A 90 10.88 -21.79 -22.78
C GLU A 90 10.23 -23.19 -22.90
N VAL A 91 10.67 -24.15 -22.09
CA VAL A 91 10.08 -25.50 -22.07
C VAL A 91 8.62 -25.45 -21.63
N PHE A 92 8.31 -24.69 -20.58
CA PHE A 92 6.95 -24.47 -20.11
C PHE A 92 6.09 -23.85 -21.21
N TYR A 93 6.55 -22.75 -21.81
CA TYR A 93 5.82 -22.01 -22.83
C TYR A 93 5.52 -22.88 -24.05
N ASN A 94 6.47 -23.69 -24.51
CA ASN A 94 6.27 -24.60 -25.64
C ASN A 94 5.27 -25.73 -25.35
N ARG A 95 5.13 -26.13 -24.08
CA ARG A 95 4.17 -27.18 -23.65
C ARG A 95 2.83 -26.61 -23.21
N PHE A 96 2.73 -25.29 -23.02
CA PHE A 96 1.58 -24.66 -22.43
C PHE A 96 0.41 -24.61 -23.42
N PRO A 97 -0.77 -25.20 -23.10
CA PRO A 97 -1.89 -25.30 -24.04
C PRO A 97 -2.42 -23.95 -24.54
N TRP A 98 -2.24 -22.89 -23.74
CA TRP A 98 -2.70 -21.52 -24.03
C TRP A 98 -1.54 -20.57 -24.31
N ALA A 99 -0.43 -21.07 -24.86
CA ALA A 99 0.75 -20.26 -25.16
C ALA A 99 0.44 -19.06 -26.07
N ARG A 100 -0.47 -19.25 -27.04
CA ARG A 100 -0.90 -18.19 -27.95
C ARG A 100 -1.68 -17.09 -27.23
N GLU A 101 -2.63 -17.46 -26.37
CA GLU A 101 -3.40 -16.49 -25.59
C GLU A 101 -2.51 -15.77 -24.58
N LEU A 102 -1.59 -16.50 -23.94
CA LEU A 102 -0.61 -15.94 -23.02
C LEU A 102 0.26 -14.89 -23.73
N SER A 103 0.83 -15.20 -24.90
CA SER A 103 1.62 -14.20 -25.66
C SER A 103 0.81 -12.97 -26.04
N ILE A 104 -0.44 -13.14 -26.52
CA ILE A 104 -1.29 -11.99 -26.86
C ILE A 104 -1.52 -11.09 -25.64
N GLN A 105 -1.77 -11.68 -24.45
CA GLN A 105 -1.95 -10.92 -23.22
C GLN A 105 -0.65 -10.22 -22.79
N LEU A 106 0.47 -10.93 -22.81
CA LEU A 106 1.79 -10.38 -22.44
C LEU A 106 2.22 -9.26 -23.39
N ASP A 107 2.01 -9.42 -24.70
CA ASP A 107 2.30 -8.40 -25.71
C ASP A 107 1.42 -7.16 -25.53
N GLY A 108 0.14 -7.37 -25.23
CA GLY A 108 -0.81 -6.28 -24.96
C GLY A 108 -0.37 -5.42 -23.78
N VAL A 109 -0.03 -6.06 -22.66
CA VAL A 109 0.48 -5.37 -21.47
C VAL A 109 1.84 -4.71 -21.74
N SER A 110 2.77 -5.41 -22.42
CA SER A 110 4.09 -4.88 -22.73
C SER A 110 4.02 -3.60 -23.58
N LYS A 111 3.09 -3.54 -24.55
CA LYS A 111 2.85 -2.32 -25.35
C LYS A 111 2.34 -1.17 -24.48
N GLN A 112 1.39 -1.44 -23.58
CA GLN A 112 0.87 -0.43 -22.64
C GLN A 112 1.97 0.10 -21.70
N LEU A 113 2.80 -0.80 -21.16
CA LEU A 113 3.93 -0.42 -20.30
C LEU A 113 4.97 0.40 -21.07
N ALA A 114 5.28 0.03 -22.31
CA ALA A 114 6.19 0.81 -23.16
C ALA A 114 5.66 2.22 -23.45
N GLU A 115 4.34 2.40 -23.60
CA GLU A 115 3.71 3.71 -23.75
C GLU A 115 3.78 4.53 -22.46
N GLN A 116 3.50 3.92 -21.31
CA GLN A 116 3.63 4.58 -20.01
C GLN A 116 5.07 4.97 -19.72
N GLN A 117 6.04 4.11 -20.03
CA GLN A 117 7.46 4.38 -19.85
C GLN A 117 7.90 5.61 -20.67
N LYS A 118 7.42 5.74 -21.91
CA LYS A 118 7.67 6.96 -22.71
C LYS A 118 7.12 8.22 -22.06
N VAL A 119 6.03 8.14 -21.30
CA VAL A 119 5.48 9.28 -20.54
C VAL A 119 6.40 9.61 -19.36
N VAL A 120 6.84 8.58 -18.61
CA VAL A 120 7.78 8.71 -17.49
C VAL A 120 9.09 9.34 -17.96
N ASP A 121 9.66 8.86 -19.06
CA ASP A 121 10.92 9.37 -19.61
C ASP A 121 10.80 10.84 -20.01
N ARG A 122 9.67 11.25 -20.62
CA ARG A 122 9.42 12.66 -20.95
C ARG A 122 9.33 13.53 -19.70
N ILE A 123 8.72 13.04 -18.62
CA ILE A 123 8.68 13.79 -17.36
C ILE A 123 10.09 13.91 -16.78
N ARG A 124 10.88 12.82 -16.77
CA ARG A 124 12.27 12.83 -16.28
C ARG A 124 13.18 13.76 -17.09
N GLN A 125 12.97 13.85 -18.40
CA GLN A 125 13.71 14.80 -19.25
C GLN A 125 13.48 16.26 -18.83
N ILE A 126 12.28 16.59 -18.34
CA ILE A 126 11.95 17.95 -17.91
C ILE A 126 12.30 18.17 -16.44
N TRP A 127 12.05 17.18 -15.59
CA TRP A 127 12.30 17.19 -14.15
C TRP A 127 13.29 16.09 -13.76
N PRO A 128 14.58 16.21 -14.11
CA PRO A 128 15.58 15.18 -13.85
C PRO A 128 15.88 14.99 -12.37
N GLU A 129 15.71 16.04 -11.56
CA GLU A 129 15.94 16.03 -10.12
C GLU A 129 14.77 15.42 -9.33
N TRP A 130 13.63 15.14 -9.98
CA TRP A 130 12.47 14.60 -9.28
C TRP A 130 12.64 13.11 -8.99
N ASP A 131 12.69 12.78 -7.69
CA ASP A 131 12.88 11.43 -7.16
C ASP A 131 11.59 10.60 -7.07
N TRP A 132 10.51 11.05 -7.71
CA TRP A 132 9.17 10.41 -7.68
C TRP A 132 8.56 10.29 -6.29
N LYS A 133 9.09 11.04 -5.30
CA LYS A 133 8.54 11.10 -3.94
C LYS A 133 7.85 12.43 -3.69
N LEU A 134 6.72 12.38 -3.01
CA LEU A 134 6.00 13.56 -2.51
C LEU A 134 6.05 13.57 -0.99
N ARG A 135 7.18 14.02 -0.44
CA ARG A 135 7.35 14.13 1.01
C ARG A 135 6.56 15.32 1.56
N GLY A 136 5.57 15.04 2.39
CA GLY A 136 4.91 16.05 3.20
C GLY A 136 5.53 16.17 4.60
N VAL A 137 5.23 17.27 5.29
CA VAL A 137 5.68 17.51 6.67
C VAL A 137 5.18 16.44 7.65
N ARG A 138 3.97 15.92 7.42
CA ARG A 138 3.29 14.97 8.33
C ARG A 138 3.03 13.59 7.72
N HIS A 139 2.92 13.52 6.39
CA HIS A 139 2.55 12.29 5.67
C HIS A 139 3.40 12.19 4.42
N ASP A 140 3.72 10.96 4.03
CA ASP A 140 4.21 10.66 2.70
C ASP A 140 3.01 10.63 1.74
N TRP A 141 3.01 11.54 0.77
CA TRP A 141 1.95 11.64 -0.24
C TRP A 141 2.26 10.80 -1.48
N THR A 142 3.39 10.10 -1.46
CA THR A 142 3.82 9.26 -2.58
C THR A 142 2.86 8.08 -2.72
N PRO A 143 2.19 7.92 -3.88
CA PRO A 143 1.37 6.75 -4.11
C PRO A 143 2.26 5.51 -4.29
N PRO A 144 1.74 4.29 -4.05
CA PRO A 144 2.49 3.06 -4.28
C PRO A 144 2.91 2.87 -5.74
N PHE A 145 2.12 3.43 -6.67
CA PHE A 145 2.45 3.57 -8.08
C PHE A 145 1.75 4.77 -8.71
N PHE A 146 2.26 5.26 -9.83
CA PHE A 146 1.64 6.35 -10.57
C PHE A 146 0.81 5.79 -11.72
N GLY A 147 -0.51 5.72 -11.54
CA GLY A 147 -1.41 5.25 -12.60
C GLY A 147 -1.40 6.16 -13.84
N THR A 148 -1.83 5.63 -15.00
CA THR A 148 -1.78 6.33 -16.31
C THR A 148 -2.34 7.75 -16.26
N ARG A 149 -3.52 7.94 -15.65
CA ARG A 149 -4.17 9.26 -15.56
C ARG A 149 -3.37 10.26 -14.72
N VAL A 150 -2.61 9.78 -13.74
CA VAL A 150 -1.72 10.62 -12.94
C VAL A 150 -0.50 10.99 -13.76
N LEU A 151 0.14 10.01 -14.41
CA LEU A 151 1.30 10.24 -15.29
C LEU A 151 0.99 11.22 -16.43
N GLU A 152 -0.16 11.08 -17.09
CA GLU A 152 -0.56 11.99 -18.17
C GLU A 152 -0.75 13.43 -17.66
N ALA A 153 -1.39 13.59 -16.50
CA ALA A 153 -1.57 14.91 -15.89
C ALA A 153 -0.22 15.52 -15.46
N LEU A 154 0.68 14.72 -14.88
CA LEU A 154 2.04 15.17 -14.55
C LEU A 154 2.83 15.57 -15.79
N ARG A 155 2.75 14.79 -16.88
CA ARG A 155 3.37 15.15 -18.15
C ARG A 155 2.83 16.47 -18.69
N TRP A 156 1.52 16.69 -18.59
CA TRP A 156 0.92 17.95 -18.99
C TRP A 156 1.45 19.12 -18.15
N ILE A 157 1.55 18.96 -16.83
CA ILE A 157 2.08 19.99 -15.92
C ILE A 157 3.57 20.24 -16.23
N ALA A 158 4.38 19.18 -16.34
CA ALA A 158 5.80 19.27 -16.64
C ALA A 158 6.06 20.00 -17.96
N SER A 159 5.23 19.79 -18.99
CA SER A 159 5.37 20.52 -20.27
C SER A 159 5.20 22.04 -20.16
N ARG A 160 4.67 22.56 -19.04
CA ARG A 160 4.37 23.98 -18.81
C ARG A 160 5.19 24.61 -17.69
N GLU A 161 5.53 23.83 -16.67
CA GLU A 161 6.27 24.31 -15.51
C GLU A 161 7.53 23.48 -15.30
N GLN A 162 8.68 24.15 -15.26
CA GLN A 162 9.98 23.51 -15.02
C GLN A 162 10.26 23.32 -13.53
N ASP A 163 9.60 24.11 -12.66
CA ASP A 163 9.78 24.07 -11.22
C ASP A 163 8.97 22.94 -10.57
N TYR A 164 9.51 21.72 -10.60
CA TYR A 164 8.84 20.56 -10.00
C TYR A 164 8.61 20.73 -8.50
N ALA A 165 9.51 21.39 -7.76
CA ALA A 165 9.39 21.59 -6.32
C ALA A 165 8.16 22.44 -5.96
N GLY A 166 7.93 23.54 -6.70
CA GLY A 166 6.72 24.35 -6.56
C GLY A 166 5.45 23.56 -6.86
N VAL A 167 5.46 22.76 -7.94
CA VAL A 167 4.35 21.88 -8.33
C VAL A 167 4.03 20.86 -7.23
N MET A 168 5.02 20.12 -6.74
CA MET A 168 4.83 19.08 -5.72
C MET A 168 4.31 19.67 -4.40
N THR A 169 4.78 20.86 -4.03
CA THR A 169 4.30 21.57 -2.83
C THR A 169 2.83 21.92 -2.97
N ARG A 170 2.43 22.45 -4.13
CA ARG A 170 1.03 22.77 -4.41
C ARG A 170 0.14 21.52 -4.42
N LEU A 171 0.62 20.41 -4.98
CA LEU A 171 -0.10 19.13 -4.94
C LEU A 171 -0.30 18.62 -3.51
N VAL A 172 0.71 18.74 -2.64
CA VAL A 172 0.59 18.40 -1.21
C VAL A 172 -0.43 19.30 -0.51
N GLU A 173 -0.48 20.60 -0.83
CA GLU A 173 -1.50 21.50 -0.30
C GLU A 173 -2.92 21.11 -0.74
N ILE A 174 -3.12 20.82 -2.02
CA ILE A 174 -4.40 20.36 -2.56
C ILE A 174 -4.84 19.07 -1.86
N GLY A 175 -3.92 18.12 -1.69
CA GLY A 175 -4.17 16.88 -0.95
C GLY A 175 -4.58 17.14 0.50
N ARG A 176 -3.92 18.09 1.19
CA ARG A 176 -4.29 18.48 2.56
C ARG A 176 -5.70 19.07 2.63
N VAL A 177 -6.06 19.93 1.68
CA VAL A 177 -7.40 20.50 1.59
C VAL A 177 -8.43 19.40 1.37
N ARG A 178 -8.14 18.42 0.51
CA ARG A 178 -8.99 17.24 0.31
C ARG A 178 -9.20 16.46 1.61
N LEU A 179 -8.14 16.16 2.37
CA LEU A 179 -8.23 15.41 3.62
C LEU A 179 -8.93 16.17 4.74
N ARG A 180 -8.83 17.50 4.76
CA ARG A 180 -9.50 18.37 5.75
C ARG A 180 -10.99 18.53 5.44
N ASN A 181 -11.36 18.69 4.18
CA ASN A 181 -12.74 18.94 3.74
C ASN A 181 -13.55 17.64 3.61
N ARG A 182 -13.66 16.88 4.71
CA ARG A 182 -14.33 15.56 4.78
C ARG A 182 -15.84 15.62 4.51
N GLN A 183 -16.48 16.78 4.67
CA GLN A 183 -17.93 16.95 4.48
C GLN A 183 -18.37 16.90 3.01
N ASN A 184 -17.50 17.23 2.04
CA ASN A 184 -17.79 17.19 0.60
C ASN A 184 -17.15 15.98 -0.11
N ALA A 185 -16.81 14.92 0.66
CA ALA A 185 -15.93 13.83 0.21
C ALA A 185 -16.68 12.54 -0.14
N PHE A 186 -17.97 12.59 -0.47
CA PHE A 186 -18.68 11.40 -0.97
C PHE A 186 -17.97 10.89 -2.24
N GLY A 187 -17.42 9.67 -2.18
CA GLY A 187 -16.70 9.04 -3.29
C GLY A 187 -15.23 9.44 -3.48
N LYS A 188 -14.61 10.25 -2.58
CA LYS A 188 -13.18 10.56 -2.65
C LYS A 188 -12.35 9.64 -1.74
N PRO A 189 -11.18 9.17 -2.20
CA PRO A 189 -10.29 8.35 -1.39
C PRO A 189 -9.83 9.14 -0.16
N LYS A 190 -9.92 8.50 1.00
CA LYS A 190 -9.51 9.06 2.31
C LYS A 190 -8.02 8.90 2.58
N ASP A 191 -7.32 8.19 1.70
CA ASP A 191 -5.92 7.86 1.88
C ASP A 191 -5.04 9.10 1.71
N PRO A 192 -3.92 9.19 2.43
CA PRO A 192 -3.00 10.32 2.37
C PRO A 192 -2.10 10.29 1.13
N PHE A 193 -2.47 9.57 0.06
CA PHE A 193 -1.70 9.49 -1.17
C PHE A 193 -2.17 10.51 -2.21
N LEU A 194 -1.28 10.88 -3.11
CA LEU A 194 -1.61 11.66 -4.28
C LEU A 194 -2.55 10.86 -5.19
N VAL A 195 -3.67 11.47 -5.58
CA VAL A 195 -4.64 10.84 -6.49
C VAL A 195 -4.90 11.73 -7.70
N HIS A 196 -5.39 11.14 -8.79
CA HIS A 196 -5.67 11.88 -10.02
C HIS A 196 -6.52 13.14 -9.82
N THR A 197 -7.48 13.11 -8.88
CA THR A 197 -8.33 14.26 -8.55
C THR A 197 -7.51 15.46 -8.08
N ASP A 198 -6.42 15.28 -7.35
CA ASP A 198 -5.57 16.39 -6.89
C ASP A 198 -4.86 17.07 -8.06
N LEU A 199 -4.34 16.25 -8.99
CA LEU A 199 -3.70 16.77 -10.20
C LEU A 199 -4.70 17.49 -11.08
N LYS A 200 -5.94 16.99 -11.17
CA LYS A 200 -7.00 17.67 -11.92
C LYS A 200 -7.26 19.07 -11.38
N VAL A 201 -7.34 19.23 -10.06
CA VAL A 201 -7.49 20.56 -9.43
C VAL A 201 -6.34 21.48 -9.84
N LEU A 202 -5.09 21.01 -9.76
CA LEU A 202 -3.94 21.81 -10.16
C LEU A 202 -3.95 22.16 -11.65
N VAL A 203 -4.29 21.20 -12.51
CA VAL A 203 -4.42 21.42 -13.96
C VAL A 203 -5.49 22.48 -14.25
N ASP A 204 -6.62 22.42 -13.55
CA ASP A 204 -7.70 23.39 -13.72
C ASP A 204 -7.28 24.79 -13.21
N GLU A 205 -6.59 24.89 -12.06
CA GLU A 205 -5.98 26.13 -11.56
C GLU A 205 -4.99 26.73 -12.58
N MET A 206 -4.12 25.91 -13.18
CA MET A 206 -3.16 26.35 -14.19
C MET A 206 -3.85 26.84 -15.48
N LYS A 207 -4.89 26.13 -15.95
CA LYS A 207 -5.68 26.55 -17.12
C LYS A 207 -6.43 27.86 -16.88
N GLU A 208 -6.94 28.07 -15.67
CA GLU A 208 -7.62 29.31 -15.31
C GLU A 208 -6.64 30.50 -15.26
N ALA A 209 -5.44 30.27 -14.73
CA ALA A 209 -4.35 31.25 -14.75
C ALA A 209 -3.88 31.59 -16.19
N GLU A 210 -3.91 30.63 -17.12
CA GLU A 210 -3.64 30.90 -18.55
C GLU A 210 -4.76 31.75 -19.20
N ARG A 211 -6.02 31.59 -18.77
CA ARG A 211 -7.19 32.29 -19.34
C ARG A 211 -7.39 33.70 -18.81
N THR A 212 -6.84 34.02 -17.65
CA THR A 212 -6.87 35.36 -17.06
C THR A 212 -5.55 36.07 -17.39
N PRO A 213 -5.45 36.77 -18.54
CA PRO A 213 -4.26 37.53 -18.84
C PRO A 213 -4.08 38.59 -17.76
N SER A 214 -3.02 38.44 -16.96
CA SER A 214 -2.55 39.51 -16.08
C SER A 214 -2.46 40.79 -16.93
N PRO A 215 -3.02 41.93 -16.48
CA PRO A 215 -2.88 43.18 -17.22
C PRO A 215 -1.40 43.57 -17.30
N THR A 216 -0.83 43.35 -18.49
CA THR A 216 0.27 44.02 -19.24
C THR A 216 1.53 44.58 -18.51
N PRO A 217 2.67 44.72 -19.22
CA PRO A 217 3.85 43.90 -18.95
C PRO A 217 5.11 44.71 -18.58
N VAL A 218 6.09 44.09 -17.93
CA VAL A 218 7.48 44.59 -17.99
C VAL A 218 8.43 43.42 -18.19
N ASN A 219 8.93 43.31 -19.43
CA ASN A 219 10.20 42.73 -19.85
C ASN A 219 10.88 41.78 -18.85
N ARG A 220 10.61 40.46 -18.92
CA ARG A 220 11.63 39.43 -18.67
C ARG A 220 11.37 38.20 -19.54
N ARG A 221 12.44 37.74 -20.20
CA ARG A 221 12.51 36.52 -21.00
C ARG A 221 12.10 35.31 -20.13
N GLY A 222 10.99 34.68 -20.48
CA GLY A 222 10.49 33.46 -19.86
C GLY A 222 8.96 33.47 -19.77
N PRO A 223 8.26 32.35 -19.97
CA PRO A 223 6.82 32.28 -19.76
C PRO A 223 6.49 32.73 -18.32
N PRO A 224 5.46 33.58 -18.12
CA PRO A 224 5.11 34.05 -16.79
C PRO A 224 4.67 32.86 -15.93
N ARG A 225 5.44 32.55 -14.89
CA ARG A 225 5.08 31.50 -13.92
C ARG A 225 3.75 31.86 -13.26
N PRO A 226 2.80 30.92 -13.08
CA PRO A 226 1.56 31.18 -12.35
C PRO A 226 1.89 31.68 -10.94
N ARG A 227 1.26 32.77 -10.49
CA ARG A 227 1.51 33.35 -9.14
C ARG A 227 1.36 32.31 -8.03
N ILE A 228 0.39 31.40 -8.18
CA ILE A 228 0.09 30.30 -7.25
C ILE A 228 1.32 29.39 -7.02
N LEU A 229 2.11 29.13 -8.06
CA LEU A 229 3.29 28.25 -7.96
C LEU A 229 4.49 28.97 -7.36
N ARG A 230 4.56 30.30 -7.52
CA ARG A 230 5.61 31.13 -6.91
C ARG A 230 5.48 31.14 -5.39
N ASP A 231 4.26 31.30 -4.87
CA ASP A 231 4.00 31.29 -3.43
C ASP A 231 4.26 29.89 -2.83
N ALA A 232 3.90 28.82 -3.55
CA ALA A 232 4.19 27.44 -3.16
C ALA A 232 5.70 27.15 -3.14
N ARG A 233 6.46 27.65 -4.12
CA ARG A 233 7.93 27.54 -4.15
C ARG A 233 8.57 28.23 -2.94
N ASP A 234 8.13 29.43 -2.60
CA ASP A 234 8.65 30.17 -1.45
C ASP A 234 8.32 29.44 -0.13
N ALA A 235 7.16 28.77 -0.05
CA ALA A 235 6.81 27.90 1.08
C ALA A 235 7.72 26.65 1.15
N TYR A 236 8.04 26.02 0.02
CA TYR A 236 8.95 24.87 -0.06
C TYR A 236 10.38 25.23 0.37
N ILE A 237 10.92 26.33 -0.15
CA ILE A 237 12.25 26.81 0.19
C ILE A 237 12.34 27.09 1.70
N ARG A 238 11.32 27.73 2.28
CA ARG A 238 11.23 27.93 3.73
C ARG A 238 11.14 26.62 4.51
N LEU A 239 10.47 25.61 3.98
CA LEU A 239 10.35 24.29 4.62
C LEU A 239 11.70 23.57 4.68
N HIS A 240 12.46 23.58 3.57
CA HIS A 240 13.73 22.85 3.45
C HIS A 240 14.94 23.60 4.03
N GLN A 241 14.93 24.94 4.01
CA GLN A 241 15.96 25.73 4.71
C GLN A 241 15.87 25.58 6.24
N ASN A 242 14.67 25.36 6.78
CA ASN A 242 14.48 25.15 8.22
C ASN A 242 14.88 23.75 8.70
N GLN A 243 14.90 22.75 7.81
CA GLN A 243 15.37 21.40 8.16
C GLN A 243 16.90 21.35 8.33
N HIS A 244 17.67 22.10 7.53
CA HIS A 244 19.13 22.16 7.68
C HIS A 244 19.61 23.00 8.88
N ARG A 245 18.85 24.01 9.32
CA ARG A 245 19.23 24.76 10.53
C ARG A 245 19.01 23.98 11.82
N ARG A 246 17.97 23.13 11.89
CA ARG A 246 17.65 22.35 13.10
C ARG A 246 18.55 21.14 13.33
N SER A 247 19.21 20.61 12.29
CA SER A 247 20.17 19.51 12.44
C SER A 247 21.56 19.97 12.92
N SER A 248 21.92 21.26 12.76
CA SER A 248 23.22 21.79 13.20
C SER A 248 23.26 22.31 14.64
N SER A 249 22.10 22.57 15.28
CA SER A 249 22.06 23.18 16.63
C SER A 249 21.76 22.21 17.77
N ARG A 250 21.75 20.89 17.53
CA ARG A 250 21.42 19.88 18.55
C ARG A 250 22.56 18.91 18.90
N SER A 251 23.76 19.11 18.34
CA SER A 251 24.93 18.25 18.59
C SER A 251 25.91 18.80 19.62
N ALA A 252 25.47 19.65 20.54
CA ALA A 252 26.27 20.08 21.67
C ALA A 252 25.38 20.39 22.89
N SER A 253 25.05 19.37 23.68
CA SER A 253 24.98 19.48 25.16
C SER A 253 24.80 18.09 25.81
N ILE A 254 25.95 17.59 26.21
CA ILE A 254 26.35 16.63 27.25
C ILE A 254 25.41 16.47 28.47
N GLU A 255 25.26 15.20 28.86
CA GLU A 255 25.19 14.56 30.20
C GLU A 255 24.16 14.94 31.27
N GLN A 256 23.43 13.91 31.77
CA GLN A 256 23.49 13.36 33.15
C GLN A 256 22.13 12.73 33.54
N GLY A 257 22.16 11.52 34.09
CA GLY A 257 21.01 10.93 34.80
C GLY A 257 21.01 9.40 34.80
N ARG A 258 21.43 8.80 35.92
CA ARG A 258 21.74 7.38 36.14
C ARG A 258 20.81 6.82 37.23
N GLY A 259 20.43 5.54 37.14
CA GLY A 259 19.88 4.67 38.22
C GLY A 259 18.35 4.60 38.29
N GLY A 260 17.67 3.47 38.58
CA GLY A 260 17.99 2.07 38.97
C GLY A 260 16.69 1.23 38.81
N GLU A 261 16.78 -0.08 38.55
CA GLU A 261 16.39 -1.23 39.45
C GLU A 261 14.86 -1.37 39.64
N GLU A 262 14.13 -2.50 39.57
CA GLU A 262 14.29 -3.96 39.77
C GLU A 262 13.22 -4.69 38.88
N GLU A 263 13.45 -5.81 38.18
CA GLU A 263 13.29 -7.24 38.58
C GLU A 263 11.97 -7.54 39.34
N ILE A 264 11.05 -8.42 38.88
CA ILE A 264 11.04 -9.88 39.12
C ILE A 264 9.77 -10.52 38.46
N LEU A 265 9.94 -11.70 37.84
CA LEU A 265 9.04 -12.89 37.68
C LEU A 265 8.91 -13.48 36.25
N GLN A 266 9.79 -14.46 35.98
CA GLN A 266 9.57 -15.73 35.26
C GLN A 266 8.37 -16.49 35.90
N ASP A 267 7.66 -17.45 35.35
CA ASP A 267 7.98 -18.67 34.57
C ASP A 267 6.59 -19.22 34.13
N THR A 268 6.39 -19.94 33.02
CA THR A 268 6.39 -21.41 32.99
C THR A 268 6.19 -21.88 31.54
N LEU A 269 6.84 -23.01 31.22
CA LEU A 269 7.16 -23.62 29.93
C LEU A 269 6.01 -24.40 29.24
N ASP A 270 6.17 -24.52 27.90
CA ASP A 270 5.57 -25.41 26.87
C ASP A 270 5.74 -26.95 27.12
N PRO A 271 5.57 -27.90 26.15
CA PRO A 271 4.55 -28.20 25.10
C PRO A 271 4.19 -29.72 24.99
N VAL A 272 3.15 -30.17 24.23
CA VAL A 272 3.10 -31.57 23.68
C VAL A 272 2.27 -31.70 22.37
N SER A 273 2.78 -32.49 21.41
CA SER A 273 2.12 -33.19 20.27
C SER A 273 2.91 -34.50 20.00
N PRO A 274 2.55 -35.47 19.10
CA PRO A 274 1.27 -36.08 18.63
C PRO A 274 1.31 -37.68 18.69
N PRO A 275 0.94 -38.50 17.66
CA PRO A 275 -0.29 -39.27 17.35
C PRO A 275 -0.15 -40.85 17.44
N PRO A 276 -1.06 -41.76 16.94
CA PRO A 276 -1.23 -42.18 15.51
C PRO A 276 -2.63 -42.78 15.06
N ALA A 277 -2.72 -43.20 13.77
CA ALA A 277 -3.84 -43.84 12.99
C ALA A 277 -4.01 -45.39 13.27
N PRO A 278 -4.71 -46.31 12.51
CA PRO A 278 -5.32 -46.27 11.14
C PRO A 278 -6.58 -47.18 10.81
N ALA A 279 -7.00 -47.12 9.51
CA ALA A 279 -7.53 -48.15 8.55
C ALA A 279 -8.92 -48.85 8.66
N ALA A 280 -9.68 -48.89 7.53
CA ALA A 280 -10.00 -50.12 6.73
C ALA A 280 -11.12 -49.93 5.65
N VAL A 281 -10.98 -50.68 4.53
CA VAL A 281 -11.89 -50.88 3.37
C VAL A 281 -12.27 -52.38 3.32
N PRO A 282 -13.43 -52.83 2.77
CA PRO A 282 -13.53 -53.45 1.40
C PRO A 282 -14.89 -53.12 0.68
N ALA A 283 -15.09 -53.05 -0.65
CA ALA A 283 -14.95 -53.94 -1.82
C ALA A 283 -16.03 -55.06 -2.00
N ALA A 284 -16.85 -54.98 -3.09
CA ALA A 284 -17.26 -56.06 -4.03
C ALA A 284 -18.67 -55.88 -4.70
N ALA A 285 -18.75 -56.16 -6.00
CA ALA A 285 -19.97 -56.42 -6.82
C ALA A 285 -20.06 -57.93 -7.15
N PRO A 286 -21.17 -58.52 -7.71
CA PRO A 286 -21.35 -58.58 -9.19
C PRO A 286 -22.80 -58.80 -9.79
N ALA A 287 -22.93 -58.48 -11.10
CA ALA A 287 -23.58 -59.16 -12.27
C ALA A 287 -25.06 -59.63 -12.42
N ALA A 288 -25.57 -59.43 -13.66
CA ALA A 288 -26.50 -60.24 -14.52
C ALA A 288 -28.02 -60.25 -14.22
N GLU A 289 -28.99 -60.36 -15.16
CA GLU A 289 -29.20 -60.18 -16.62
C GLU A 289 -30.74 -60.41 -16.90
N LEU A 290 -31.23 -60.11 -18.11
CA LEU A 290 -32.53 -60.52 -18.74
C LEU A 290 -33.76 -59.55 -18.74
N SER A 291 -34.12 -59.16 -19.97
CA SER A 291 -35.41 -58.67 -20.52
C SER A 291 -36.43 -59.83 -20.70
N PRO A 292 -37.75 -59.65 -21.04
CA PRO A 292 -38.32 -58.66 -21.97
C PRO A 292 -39.72 -58.05 -21.64
N ALA A 293 -40.16 -57.12 -22.50
CA ALA A 293 -41.40 -56.32 -22.46
C ALA A 293 -42.70 -57.11 -22.80
N PRO A 294 -43.91 -56.54 -22.59
CA PRO A 294 -44.49 -55.60 -23.57
C PRO A 294 -45.28 -54.39 -23.00
N ALA A 295 -45.42 -53.34 -23.82
CA ALA A 295 -46.25 -52.14 -23.64
C ALA A 295 -47.77 -52.47 -23.75
N PRO A 296 -48.76 -51.54 -23.60
CA PRO A 296 -48.68 -50.07 -23.54
C PRO A 296 -49.65 -49.35 -22.55
N ALA A 297 -49.33 -48.12 -22.12
CA ALA A 297 -50.34 -47.08 -21.83
C ALA A 297 -49.72 -45.69 -21.62
N ARG A 298 -50.21 -44.72 -22.39
CA ARG A 298 -49.95 -43.28 -22.29
C ARG A 298 -50.22 -42.77 -20.86
N ARG A 299 -49.25 -42.11 -20.23
CA ARG A 299 -49.52 -41.03 -19.25
C ARG A 299 -48.35 -40.03 -19.19
N ARG A 300 -48.61 -38.83 -19.70
CA ARG A 300 -47.79 -37.63 -19.45
C ARG A 300 -47.69 -37.41 -17.93
N ARG A 301 -46.52 -37.58 -17.35
CA ARG A 301 -46.16 -36.99 -16.05
C ARG A 301 -45.14 -35.88 -16.29
N ARG A 302 -45.62 -34.63 -16.18
CA ARG A 302 -44.76 -33.45 -16.05
C ARG A 302 -44.16 -33.47 -14.65
N SER A 303 -42.83 -33.46 -14.60
CA SER A 303 -41.97 -32.82 -13.60
C SER A 303 -42.67 -32.22 -12.37
N ALA A 304 -42.62 -32.94 -11.25
CA ALA A 304 -42.88 -32.43 -9.91
C ALA A 304 -41.83 -33.02 -8.96
N GLN A 305 -40.57 -32.61 -9.11
CA GLN A 305 -39.50 -32.99 -8.18
C GLN A 305 -38.40 -31.91 -8.17
N GLN A 306 -38.80 -30.67 -7.92
CA GLN A 306 -37.86 -29.55 -7.82
C GLN A 306 -38.40 -28.45 -6.90
N GLN A 307 -38.82 -28.78 -5.67
CA GLN A 307 -39.25 -27.75 -4.70
C GLN A 307 -38.77 -27.92 -3.25
N ASP A 308 -37.84 -28.84 -2.93
CA ASP A 308 -37.41 -29.02 -1.52
C ASP A 308 -36.03 -28.45 -1.16
N CYS A 309 -35.26 -27.88 -2.10
CA CYS A 309 -33.96 -27.24 -1.80
C CYS A 309 -34.04 -25.73 -1.51
N ALA A 310 -35.15 -25.06 -1.86
CA ALA A 310 -35.32 -23.62 -1.70
C ALA A 310 -35.39 -23.10 -0.23
N PRO A 311 -35.95 -23.82 0.77
CA PRO A 311 -36.12 -23.26 2.11
C PRO A 311 -34.80 -23.23 2.91
N ARG A 312 -33.84 -24.12 2.63
CA ARG A 312 -32.55 -24.15 3.35
C ARG A 312 -31.63 -23.00 2.93
N LEU A 313 -31.58 -22.68 1.64
CA LEU A 313 -30.82 -21.54 1.11
C LEU A 313 -31.38 -20.20 1.58
N ARG A 314 -32.71 -20.07 1.68
CA ARG A 314 -33.35 -18.86 2.26
C ARG A 314 -33.03 -18.68 3.75
N LYS A 315 -32.93 -19.77 4.52
CA LYS A 315 -32.53 -19.73 5.94
C LYS A 315 -31.04 -19.36 6.12
N LEU A 316 -30.16 -19.81 5.22
CA LEU A 316 -28.76 -19.42 5.23
C LEU A 316 -28.57 -17.94 4.83
N ALA A 317 -29.26 -17.48 3.79
CA ALA A 317 -29.22 -16.08 3.37
C ALA A 317 -29.72 -15.11 4.46
N THR A 318 -30.78 -15.47 5.18
CA THR A 318 -31.30 -14.65 6.28
C THR A 318 -30.40 -14.66 7.51
N ARG A 319 -29.70 -15.77 7.80
CA ARG A 319 -28.64 -15.79 8.84
C ARG A 319 -27.47 -14.89 8.45
N PHE A 320 -26.97 -15.01 7.22
CA PHE A 320 -25.85 -14.20 6.73
C PHE A 320 -26.17 -12.70 6.77
N LEU A 321 -27.36 -12.28 6.34
CA LEU A 321 -27.78 -10.87 6.42
C LEU A 321 -27.92 -10.37 7.87
N ARG A 322 -28.31 -11.24 8.81
CA ARG A 322 -28.38 -10.90 10.23
C ARG A 322 -26.98 -10.80 10.86
N GLU A 323 -26.05 -11.64 10.43
CA GLU A 323 -24.63 -11.58 10.82
C GLU A 323 -24.01 -10.25 10.37
N LEU A 324 -24.22 -9.86 9.10
CA LEU A 324 -23.74 -8.59 8.55
C LEU A 324 -24.30 -7.37 9.27
N ARG A 325 -25.60 -7.38 9.64
CA ARG A 325 -26.19 -6.31 10.46
C ARG A 325 -25.55 -6.20 11.83
N ARG A 326 -25.31 -7.32 12.51
CA ARG A 326 -24.65 -7.33 13.82
C ARG A 326 -23.20 -6.86 13.72
N GLN A 327 -22.52 -7.14 12.62
CA GLN A 327 -21.16 -6.66 12.40
C GLN A 327 -21.13 -5.14 12.17
N ALA A 328 -22.04 -4.61 11.35
CA ALA A 328 -22.20 -3.17 11.17
C ALA A 328 -22.53 -2.45 12.50
N GLU A 329 -23.43 -3.01 13.32
CA GLU A 329 -23.77 -2.46 14.65
C GLU A 329 -22.55 -2.45 15.61
N ARG A 330 -21.68 -3.46 15.53
CA ARG A 330 -20.44 -3.50 16.34
C ARG A 330 -19.40 -2.49 15.86
N GLU A 331 -19.27 -2.31 14.55
CA GLU A 331 -18.37 -1.32 13.96
C GLU A 331 -18.86 0.10 14.28
N ASP A 332 -20.16 0.37 14.18
CA ASP A 332 -20.75 1.65 14.59
C ASP A 332 -20.58 1.91 16.09
N ALA A 333 -20.75 0.89 16.94
CA ALA A 333 -20.49 0.99 18.37
C ALA A 333 -19.00 1.25 18.68
N ALA A 334 -18.08 0.64 17.94
CA ALA A 334 -16.64 0.88 18.06
C ALA A 334 -16.26 2.30 17.61
N ILE A 335 -16.85 2.79 16.52
CA ILE A 335 -16.65 4.17 16.02
C ILE A 335 -17.17 5.20 17.02
N LEU A 336 -18.30 4.94 17.68
CA LEU A 336 -18.83 5.79 18.74
C LEU A 336 -17.92 5.76 19.98
N ALA A 337 -17.40 4.59 20.36
CA ALA A 337 -16.45 4.46 21.46
C ALA A 337 -15.12 5.18 21.21
N GLU A 338 -14.55 5.12 20.00
CA GLU A 338 -13.33 5.86 19.64
C GLU A 338 -13.54 7.38 19.65
N ARG A 339 -14.72 7.85 19.22
CA ARG A 339 -15.09 9.26 19.26
C ARG A 339 -15.17 9.83 20.68
N ASP A 340 -15.61 9.02 21.64
CA ASP A 340 -15.67 9.40 23.04
C ASP A 340 -14.27 9.47 23.70
N VAL A 341 -13.32 8.63 23.25
CA VAL A 341 -11.92 8.70 23.73
C VAL A 341 -11.24 9.99 23.26
N ASP A 342 -11.45 10.40 22.00
CA ASP A 342 -10.93 11.67 21.48
C ASP A 342 -11.57 12.89 22.16
N ALA A 343 -12.88 12.83 22.43
CA ALA A 343 -13.59 13.89 23.15
C ALA A 343 -13.13 14.00 24.62
N LEU A 344 -12.87 12.87 25.29
CA LEU A 344 -12.28 12.84 26.62
C LEU A 344 -10.85 13.40 26.62
N ALA A 345 -10.03 13.05 25.63
CA ALA A 345 -8.67 13.60 25.50
C ALA A 345 -8.68 15.13 25.32
N ALA A 346 -9.64 15.67 24.55
CA ALA A 346 -9.83 17.11 24.40
C ALA A 346 -10.25 17.79 25.72
N LEU A 347 -11.16 17.18 26.48
CA LEU A 347 -11.58 17.67 27.80
C LEU A 347 -10.43 17.63 28.83
N PHE A 348 -9.58 16.59 28.82
CA PHE A 348 -8.40 16.53 29.68
C PHE A 348 -7.36 17.61 29.32
N GLN A 349 -7.16 17.89 28.04
CA GLN A 349 -6.29 19.00 27.62
C GLN A 349 -6.86 20.35 28.01
N GLN A 350 -8.17 20.54 27.90
CA GLN A 350 -8.84 21.76 28.33
C GLN A 350 -8.72 21.96 29.84
N ARG A 351 -8.93 20.91 30.63
CA ARG A 351 -8.77 20.94 32.10
C ARG A 351 -7.35 21.31 32.52
N ARG A 352 -6.32 20.76 31.86
CA ARG A 352 -4.92 21.13 32.15
C ARG A 352 -4.65 22.60 31.87
N ARG A 353 -5.20 23.16 30.79
CA ARG A 353 -5.04 24.59 30.46
C ARG A 353 -5.73 25.49 31.47
N THR A 354 -6.90 25.10 31.96
CA THR A 354 -7.59 25.86 33.00
C THR A 354 -6.85 25.79 34.33
N GLU A 355 -6.28 24.63 34.68
CA GLU A 355 -5.46 24.48 35.90
C GLU A 355 -4.19 25.31 35.85
N THR A 356 -3.51 25.40 34.70
CA THR A 356 -2.34 26.29 34.54
C THR A 356 -2.74 27.76 34.66
N ALA A 357 -3.84 28.17 34.01
CA ALA A 357 -4.30 29.55 34.08
C ALA A 357 -4.68 29.98 35.52
N LEU A 358 -5.28 29.07 36.30
CA LEU A 358 -5.59 29.33 37.71
C LEU A 358 -4.33 29.44 38.56
N ARG A 359 -3.31 28.61 38.32
CA ARG A 359 -2.01 28.74 39.00
C ARG A 359 -1.32 30.06 38.67
N ASP A 360 -1.35 30.46 37.41
CA ASP A 360 -0.76 31.72 36.97
C ASP A 360 -1.49 32.91 37.61
N GLN A 361 -2.83 32.85 37.71
CA GLN A 361 -3.60 33.87 38.43
C GLN A 361 -3.32 33.88 39.93
N GLN A 362 -3.19 32.71 40.57
CA GLN A 362 -2.85 32.62 41.99
C GLN A 362 -1.46 33.23 42.25
N GLN A 363 -0.48 32.95 41.39
CA GLN A 363 0.84 33.56 41.49
C GLN A 363 0.80 35.08 41.32
N LEU A 364 -0.07 35.62 40.47
CA LEU A 364 -0.25 37.07 40.35
C LEU A 364 -0.88 37.66 41.62
N VAL A 365 -1.80 36.95 42.27
CA VAL A 365 -2.40 37.36 43.54
C VAL A 365 -1.37 37.31 44.67
N ASP A 366 -0.57 36.25 44.75
CA ASP A 366 0.44 36.07 45.81
C ASP A 366 1.62 37.05 45.65
N ASN A 367 1.87 37.56 44.43
CA ASN A 367 2.91 38.55 44.14
C ASN A 367 2.40 40.00 44.19
N LEU A 368 1.12 40.23 44.51
CA LEU A 368 0.63 41.59 44.74
C LEU A 368 1.27 42.13 46.04
N PRO A 369 1.99 43.25 45.97
CA PRO A 369 2.65 43.80 47.14
C PRO A 369 1.63 44.31 48.17
N ASP A 370 1.92 44.10 49.45
CA ASP A 370 1.06 44.34 50.63
C ASP A 370 0.46 45.76 50.78
N HIS A 371 0.76 46.69 49.88
CA HIS A 371 0.16 48.03 49.86
C HIS A 371 -1.20 48.09 49.12
N TRP A 372 -1.72 46.96 48.64
CA TRP A 372 -3.05 46.81 48.04
C TRP A 372 -3.99 45.85 48.79
N GLN A 373 -3.55 45.25 49.90
CA GLN A 373 -4.42 44.57 50.87
C GLN A 373 -4.82 45.57 51.97
#